data_AF-K2SB21-F1
#
_entry.id   AF-K2SB21-F1
#
_cell.length_a   1.000
_cell.length_b   1.000
_cell.length_c   1.000
_cell.angle_alpha   90.00
_cell.angle_beta   90.00
_cell.angle_gamma   90.00
#
_symmetry.space_group_name_H-M   'P 1'
#
loop_
_entity.id
_entity.type
_entity.pdbx_description
1 polymer ?
#
loop_
_entity_poly.entity_id
_entity_poly.type
_entity_poly.pdbx_seq_one_letter_code
_entity_poly.pdbx_strand_id
1 'polypeptide(L)'
;MSSPSLPSAAAAAAHAPKSAEEEQQSLSWGRLPQETILDIVASVPEFDFAMLRNLQLVDRRMHATLKAYERSLCKGYATKQLLSIIPCFPDLAPPLCGSCQDVGCASGLSFKLLAEIQHRFQTVTIITDQVFKFAPVCCCVLGWRPLFEAGMLLLYRLHERSDYNDKVSFMTSMPLNALVAIFITLAQSLRAAQNGGIGLIHHDHEPEDPSVRSDVHLVFEDLTLLIGPEFVRHTLNHDERADQALRYQVAMLDEVQMNGQDGTPPRKSLISQLKRAFSNQAGCRIGEVMSKAMAHARKQPLRDLDRAGIARLVRFDDGVKS
;
A
#
# COMPACT_ATOMS: atom_id res chain seq x y z
N MET A 1 -72.72 49.15 57.92
CA MET A 1 -72.95 48.16 56.86
C MET A 1 -72.02 46.99 57.07
N SER A 2 -72.58 45.79 56.98
CA SER A 2 -71.88 44.53 56.66
C SER A 2 -70.94 43.92 57.70
N SER A 3 -71.56 43.15 58.59
CA SER A 3 -71.48 41.68 58.68
C SER A 3 -70.15 40.93 58.86
N PRO A 4 -70.22 39.77 59.55
CA PRO A 4 -69.11 39.02 60.16
C PRO A 4 -68.70 37.79 59.32
N SER A 5 -67.62 37.09 59.69
CA SER A 5 -67.59 35.60 59.84
C SER A 5 -66.17 35.02 60.05
N LEU A 6 -66.13 34.11 61.04
CA LEU A 6 -65.18 33.05 61.39
C LEU A 6 -64.78 32.12 60.20
N PRO A 7 -64.07 31.00 60.40
CA PRO A 7 -62.81 30.73 61.11
C PRO A 7 -61.82 29.87 60.27
N SER A 8 -60.61 29.74 60.83
CA SER A 8 -59.65 28.63 60.70
C SER A 8 -60.24 27.27 60.25
N ALA A 9 -59.68 26.69 59.19
CA ALA A 9 -59.81 25.26 58.87
C ALA A 9 -58.48 24.71 58.31
N ALA A 10 -57.83 23.88 59.14
CA ALA A 10 -57.10 22.67 58.81
C ALA A 10 -56.13 22.69 57.60
N ALA A 11 -54.84 22.86 57.92
CA ALA A 11 -53.74 22.35 57.12
C ALA A 11 -53.72 20.81 57.18
N ALA A 12 -54.38 20.17 56.22
CA ALA A 12 -54.20 18.76 55.94
C ALA A 12 -52.97 18.58 55.05
N ALA A 13 -51.88 18.13 55.66
CA ALA A 13 -50.70 17.63 54.97
C ALA A 13 -51.07 16.37 54.17
N ALA A 14 -51.29 16.53 52.86
CA ALA A 14 -51.36 15.42 51.93
C ALA A 14 -49.97 15.24 51.31
N HIS A 15 -49.29 14.17 51.71
CA HIS A 15 -48.10 13.63 51.07
C HIS A 15 -48.33 13.49 49.57
N ALA A 16 -47.69 14.35 48.78
CA ALA A 16 -47.44 14.07 47.37
C ALA A 16 -46.52 12.84 47.29
N PRO A 17 -46.86 11.81 46.50
CA PRO A 17 -45.95 10.70 46.25
C PRO A 17 -44.70 11.29 45.58
N LYS A 18 -43.56 11.17 46.24
CA LYS A 18 -42.25 11.38 45.61
C LYS A 18 -42.22 10.50 44.36
N SER A 19 -42.26 11.17 43.23
CA SER A 19 -42.21 10.66 41.88
C SER A 19 -41.12 9.58 41.75
N ALA A 20 -41.53 8.37 41.38
CA ALA A 20 -40.65 7.28 40.95
C ALA A 20 -39.84 7.60 39.66
N GLU A 21 -39.84 8.86 39.22
CA GLU A 21 -39.09 9.38 38.07
C GLU A 21 -37.67 9.86 38.45
N GLU A 22 -37.32 9.99 39.74
CA GLU A 22 -35.96 10.39 40.16
C GLU A 22 -34.96 9.21 40.25
N GLU A 23 -35.42 7.95 40.14
CA GLU A 23 -34.56 6.76 40.27
C GLU A 23 -34.13 6.14 38.93
N GLN A 24 -34.50 6.74 37.79
CA GLN A 24 -33.73 6.58 36.56
C GLN A 24 -32.51 7.49 36.61
N GLN A 25 -31.65 7.24 37.59
CA GLN A 25 -30.25 7.64 37.51
C GLN A 25 -29.71 7.02 36.23
N SER A 26 -29.64 7.85 35.20
CA SER A 26 -29.21 7.48 33.86
C SER A 26 -27.94 6.65 33.97
N LEU A 27 -28.07 5.37 33.60
CA LEU A 27 -26.95 4.46 33.41
C LEU A 27 -26.12 5.02 32.26
N SER A 28 -25.22 5.94 32.61
CA SER A 28 -24.35 6.60 31.66
C SER A 28 -23.13 5.72 31.42
N TRP A 29 -22.79 5.54 30.15
CA TRP A 29 -21.52 4.96 29.70
C TRP A 29 -20.30 5.56 30.41
N GLY A 30 -20.41 6.78 30.92
CA GLY A 30 -19.37 7.47 31.70
C GLY A 30 -18.98 6.78 33.02
N ARG A 31 -19.77 5.83 33.54
CA ARG A 31 -19.48 5.12 34.81
C ARG A 31 -18.97 3.70 34.64
N LEU A 32 -19.11 3.09 33.47
CA LEU A 32 -18.68 1.70 33.24
C LEU A 32 -17.14 1.59 33.15
N PRO A 33 -16.50 0.52 33.66
CA PRO A 33 -15.09 0.21 33.37
C PRO A 33 -14.85 0.03 31.86
N GLN A 34 -13.61 0.23 31.40
CA GLN A 34 -13.28 0.13 29.97
C GLN A 34 -13.47 -1.29 29.45
N GLU A 35 -13.14 -2.28 30.28
CA GLU A 35 -13.29 -3.70 30.01
C GLU A 35 -14.76 -4.05 29.78
N THR A 36 -15.66 -3.52 30.61
CA THR A 36 -17.10 -3.73 30.49
C THR A 36 -17.65 -3.09 29.21
N ILE A 37 -17.17 -1.90 28.83
CA ILE A 37 -17.57 -1.26 27.56
C ILE A 37 -17.16 -2.16 26.38
N LEU A 38 -15.93 -2.68 26.39
CA LEU A 38 -15.42 -3.55 25.33
C LEU A 38 -16.17 -4.88 25.27
N ASP A 39 -16.51 -5.46 26.42
CA ASP A 39 -17.27 -6.71 26.53
C ASP A 39 -18.70 -6.56 26.00
N ILE A 40 -19.38 -5.44 26.32
CA ILE A 40 -20.69 -5.11 25.75
C ILE A 40 -20.59 -4.98 24.23
N VAL A 41 -19.59 -4.26 23.72
CA VAL A 41 -19.39 -4.07 22.28
C VAL A 41 -19.08 -5.40 21.57
N ALA A 42 -18.30 -6.27 22.19
CA ALA A 42 -17.94 -7.58 21.66
C ALA A 42 -19.11 -8.59 21.68
N SER A 43 -20.08 -8.39 22.56
CA SER A 43 -21.25 -9.28 22.70
C SER A 43 -22.35 -9.02 21.66
N VAL A 44 -22.19 -8.04 20.78
CA VAL A 44 -23.19 -7.70 19.77
C VAL A 44 -23.15 -8.75 18.65
N PRO A 45 -24.27 -9.45 18.35
CA PRO A 45 -24.29 -10.57 17.41
C PRO A 45 -23.98 -10.16 15.96
N GLU A 46 -24.25 -8.91 15.60
CA GLU A 46 -23.99 -8.34 14.26
C GLU A 46 -22.89 -7.28 14.33
N PHE A 47 -21.71 -7.68 14.81
CA PHE A 47 -20.57 -6.77 14.88
C PHE A 47 -20.02 -6.45 13.48
N ASP A 48 -20.10 -5.18 13.08
CA ASP A 48 -19.48 -4.68 11.86
C ASP A 48 -18.65 -3.40 12.09
N PHE A 49 -17.85 -3.02 11.09
CA PHE A 49 -17.03 -1.81 11.16
C PHE A 49 -17.86 -0.52 11.16
N ALA A 50 -19.07 -0.55 10.58
CA ALA A 50 -19.96 0.61 10.56
C ALA A 50 -20.48 0.91 11.97
N MET A 51 -20.83 -0.13 12.73
CA MET A 51 -21.22 -0.06 14.13
C MET A 51 -20.11 0.51 14.98
N LEU A 52 -18.88 -0.03 14.88
CA LEU A 52 -17.72 0.54 15.59
C LEU A 52 -17.54 2.03 15.30
N ARG A 53 -17.66 2.42 14.02
CA ARG A 53 -17.54 3.83 13.62
C ARG A 53 -18.66 4.68 14.20
N ASN A 54 -19.90 4.18 14.19
CA ASN A 54 -21.04 4.88 14.76
C ASN A 54 -20.89 5.03 16.29
N LEU A 55 -20.45 3.97 16.99
CA LEU A 55 -20.17 4.02 18.43
C LEU A 55 -19.07 5.05 18.77
N GLN A 56 -18.05 5.18 17.92
CA GLN A 56 -17.02 6.20 18.05
C GLN A 56 -17.54 7.65 17.89
N LEU A 57 -18.74 7.85 17.33
CA LEU A 57 -19.37 9.17 17.17
C LEU A 57 -20.34 9.52 18.30
N VAL A 58 -20.85 8.52 19.04
CA VAL A 58 -21.87 8.71 20.07
C VAL A 58 -21.31 9.38 21.34
N ASP A 59 -20.13 8.95 21.80
CA ASP A 59 -19.56 9.43 23.06
C ASP A 59 -18.03 9.52 23.01
N ARG A 60 -17.46 10.58 23.62
CA ARG A 60 -16.02 10.84 23.61
C ARG A 60 -15.22 9.80 24.40
N ARG A 61 -15.77 9.28 25.50
CA ARG A 61 -15.12 8.23 26.31
C ARG A 61 -15.16 6.90 25.58
N MET A 62 -16.27 6.56 24.94
CA MET A 62 -16.39 5.38 24.08
C MET A 62 -15.42 5.46 22.90
N HIS A 63 -15.33 6.60 22.23
CA HIS A 63 -14.32 6.86 21.20
C HIS A 63 -12.90 6.58 21.71
N ALA A 64 -12.53 7.19 22.85
CA ALA A 64 -11.20 7.02 23.43
C ALA A 64 -10.91 5.56 23.82
N THR A 65 -11.89 4.87 24.39
CA THR A 65 -11.77 3.47 24.80
C THR A 65 -11.58 2.54 23.59
N LEU A 66 -12.42 2.70 22.57
CA LEU A 66 -12.32 1.91 21.33
C LEU A 66 -11.01 2.19 20.58
N LYS A 67 -10.54 3.44 20.55
CA LYS A 67 -9.25 3.78 19.96
C LYS A 67 -8.07 3.23 20.74
N ALA A 68 -8.12 3.24 22.07
CA ALA A 68 -7.08 2.62 22.90
C ALA A 68 -7.03 1.10 22.66
N TYR A 69 -8.20 0.46 22.57
CA TYR A 69 -8.31 -0.97 22.28
C TYR A 69 -7.78 -1.32 20.88
N GLU A 70 -8.21 -0.59 19.84
CA GLU A 70 -7.70 -0.74 18.46
C GLU A 70 -6.17 -0.64 18.45
N ARG A 71 -5.60 0.39 19.08
CA ARG A 71 -4.15 0.58 19.14
C ARG A 71 -3.44 -0.57 19.86
N SER A 72 -4.00 -1.07 20.96
CA SER A 72 -3.42 -2.20 21.71
C SER A 72 -3.37 -3.46 20.86
N LEU A 73 -4.48 -3.79 20.18
CA LEU A 73 -4.56 -4.94 19.27
C LEU A 73 -3.62 -4.76 18.07
N CYS A 74 -3.65 -3.59 17.43
CA CYS A 74 -2.79 -3.28 16.28
C CYS A 74 -1.31 -3.37 16.65
N LYS A 75 -0.91 -2.84 17.82
CA LYS A 75 0.46 -2.95 18.34
C LYS A 75 0.85 -4.41 18.57
N GLY A 76 -0.03 -5.19 19.19
CA GLY A 76 0.20 -6.62 19.44
C GLY A 76 0.37 -7.41 18.14
N TYR A 77 -0.50 -7.17 17.15
CA TYR A 77 -0.43 -7.81 15.84
C TYR A 77 0.82 -7.38 15.07
N ALA A 78 1.10 -6.08 15.00
CA ALA A 78 2.28 -5.54 14.34
C ALA A 78 3.58 -6.15 14.91
N THR A 79 3.71 -6.20 16.23
CA THR A 79 4.91 -6.72 16.90
C THR A 79 5.08 -8.23 16.69
N LYS A 80 3.98 -8.99 16.71
CA LYS A 80 4.03 -10.46 16.63
C LYS A 80 4.11 -11.00 15.20
N GLN A 81 3.41 -10.36 14.25
CA GLN A 81 3.19 -10.92 12.91
C GLN A 81 3.83 -10.07 11.80
N LEU A 82 3.87 -8.75 11.95
CA LEU A 82 4.29 -7.84 10.88
C LEU A 82 5.60 -7.11 11.13
N LEU A 83 6.34 -7.47 12.19
CA LEU A 83 7.56 -6.76 12.60
C LEU A 83 8.59 -6.65 11.47
N SER A 84 8.71 -7.70 10.67
CA SER A 84 9.62 -7.78 9.52
C SER A 84 9.01 -7.33 8.19
N ILE A 85 7.72 -6.98 8.17
CA ILE A 85 6.96 -6.57 6.97
C ILE A 85 6.78 -5.06 6.94
N ILE A 86 6.39 -4.44 8.05
CA ILE A 86 6.11 -3.00 8.15
C ILE A 86 7.28 -2.14 7.60
N PRO A 87 8.56 -2.42 7.92
CA PRO A 87 9.68 -1.64 7.38
C PRO A 87 9.79 -1.64 5.84
N CYS A 88 9.17 -2.60 5.16
CA CYS A 88 9.13 -2.69 3.70
C CYS A 88 8.11 -1.73 3.04
N PHE A 89 7.26 -1.06 3.82
CA PHE A 89 6.22 -0.14 3.33
C PHE A 89 6.36 1.26 3.95
N PRO A 90 7.49 1.97 3.71
CA PRO A 90 7.78 3.25 4.37
C PRO A 90 6.81 4.38 4.00
N ASP A 91 6.14 4.29 2.85
CA ASP A 91 5.18 5.32 2.42
C ASP A 91 3.78 5.11 3.08
N LEU A 92 3.49 3.91 3.61
CA LEU A 92 2.24 3.61 4.34
C LEU A 92 2.39 3.80 5.85
N ALA A 93 3.49 3.32 6.41
CA ALA A 93 3.78 3.46 7.83
C ALA A 93 4.42 4.83 8.05
N PRO A 94 3.74 5.78 8.74
CA PRO A 94 4.33 7.08 8.99
C PRO A 94 5.69 6.91 9.68
N PRO A 95 6.67 7.79 9.39
CA PRO A 95 7.97 7.73 10.03
C PRO A 95 7.77 7.67 11.54
N LEU A 96 8.59 6.85 12.20
CA LEU A 96 8.59 6.72 13.66
C LEU A 96 8.50 8.11 14.27
N CYS A 97 7.50 8.32 15.13
CA CYS A 97 7.45 9.53 15.92
C CYS A 97 8.82 9.65 16.61
N GLY A 98 9.51 10.79 16.57
CA GLY A 98 10.90 10.87 17.09
C GLY A 98 11.04 10.45 18.56
N SER A 99 9.94 10.33 19.28
CA SER A 99 9.80 9.84 20.66
C SER A 99 9.49 8.33 20.79
N CYS A 100 9.22 7.63 19.69
CA CYS A 100 8.87 6.21 19.62
C CYS A 100 10.07 5.44 19.06
N GLN A 101 10.83 4.75 19.91
CA GLN A 101 11.99 3.95 19.46
C GLN A 101 11.59 2.62 18.79
N ASP A 102 10.34 2.16 18.98
CA ASP A 102 9.85 0.88 18.46
C ASP A 102 9.03 1.02 17.16
N VAL A 103 9.09 0.00 16.31
CA VAL A 103 8.44 -0.09 14.98
C VAL A 103 6.98 0.35 15.01
N GLY A 104 6.69 1.43 14.26
CA GLY A 104 5.37 2.04 14.15
C GLY A 104 5.01 2.81 15.41
N CYS A 105 4.95 4.14 15.32
CA CYS A 105 4.33 4.91 16.39
C CYS A 105 2.92 4.35 16.64
N ALA A 106 2.67 3.87 17.87
CA ALA A 106 1.39 3.25 18.23
C ALA A 106 0.19 4.18 17.99
N SER A 107 0.41 5.49 17.86
CA SER A 107 -0.64 6.45 17.54
C SER A 107 -1.13 6.37 16.08
N GLY A 108 -0.28 5.91 15.15
CA GLY A 108 -0.58 5.79 13.72
C GLY A 108 -1.01 4.40 13.25
N LEU A 109 -0.85 3.38 14.09
CA LEU A 109 -1.32 2.03 13.79
C LEU A 109 -2.85 1.97 13.84
N SER A 110 -3.46 1.40 12.80
CA SER A 110 -4.90 1.19 12.69
C SER A 110 -5.18 -0.13 11.98
N PHE A 111 -6.40 -0.67 12.13
CA PHE A 111 -6.79 -1.89 11.41
C PHE A 111 -6.68 -1.71 9.90
N LYS A 112 -7.09 -0.55 9.39
CA LYS A 112 -7.01 -0.21 7.96
C LYS A 112 -5.56 -0.26 7.45
N LEU A 113 -4.62 0.37 8.18
CA LEU A 113 -3.21 0.37 7.80
C LEU A 113 -2.62 -1.05 7.78
N LEU A 114 -2.90 -1.85 8.81
CA LEU A 114 -2.36 -3.21 8.91
C LEU A 114 -2.98 -4.14 7.85
N ALA A 115 -4.26 -3.99 7.56
CA ALA A 115 -4.92 -4.71 6.48
C ALA A 115 -4.31 -4.36 5.12
N GLU A 116 -4.03 -3.08 4.86
CA GLU A 116 -3.38 -2.62 3.63
C GLU A 116 -1.96 -3.19 3.48
N ILE A 117 -1.14 -3.12 4.54
CA ILE A 117 0.21 -3.70 4.56
C ILE A 117 0.17 -5.21 4.30
N GLN A 118 -0.73 -5.91 4.99
CA GLN A 118 -0.91 -7.35 4.84
C GLN A 118 -1.34 -7.71 3.42
N HIS A 119 -2.30 -6.97 2.86
CA HIS A 119 -2.79 -7.17 1.50
C HIS A 119 -1.67 -7.02 0.47
N ARG A 120 -0.91 -5.92 0.53
CA ARG A 120 0.21 -5.70 -0.40
C ARG A 120 1.30 -6.75 -0.24
N PHE A 121 1.63 -7.14 0.98
CA PHE A 121 2.61 -8.19 1.22
C PHE A 121 2.17 -9.55 0.63
N GLN A 122 0.89 -9.89 0.79
CA GLN A 122 0.30 -11.07 0.16
C GLN A 122 0.34 -10.97 -1.37
N THR A 123 -0.01 -9.82 -1.94
CA THR A 123 0.10 -9.59 -3.39
C THR A 123 1.53 -9.80 -3.88
N VAL A 124 2.54 -9.20 -3.23
CA VAL A 124 3.96 -9.41 -3.61
C VAL A 124 4.33 -10.89 -3.56
N THR A 125 3.89 -11.60 -2.52
CA THR A 125 4.16 -13.05 -2.37
C THR A 125 3.55 -13.84 -3.52
N ILE A 126 2.26 -13.62 -3.81
CA ILE A 126 1.53 -14.29 -4.90
C ILE A 126 2.18 -14.00 -6.25
N ILE A 127 2.48 -12.73 -6.55
CA ILE A 127 3.12 -12.37 -7.82
C ILE A 127 4.49 -13.02 -7.92
N THR A 128 5.28 -13.03 -6.84
CA THR A 128 6.61 -13.64 -6.84
C THR A 128 6.52 -15.14 -7.11
N ASP A 129 5.58 -15.85 -6.47
CA ASP A 129 5.36 -17.28 -6.71
C ASP A 129 4.97 -17.55 -8.17
N GLN A 130 4.05 -16.75 -8.73
CA GLN A 130 3.60 -16.89 -10.12
C GLN A 130 4.71 -16.54 -11.13
N VAL A 131 5.42 -15.44 -10.93
CA VAL A 131 6.50 -15.00 -11.84
C VAL A 131 7.60 -16.05 -11.92
N PHE A 132 8.03 -16.60 -10.78
CA PHE A 132 9.07 -17.63 -10.78
C PHE A 132 8.58 -19.01 -11.22
N LYS A 133 7.26 -19.26 -11.18
CA LYS A 133 6.63 -20.43 -11.82
C LYS A 133 6.69 -20.33 -13.34
N PHE A 134 6.35 -19.17 -13.92
CA PHE A 134 6.29 -18.98 -15.38
C PHE A 134 7.63 -18.58 -16.02
N ALA A 135 8.51 -17.90 -15.28
CA ALA A 135 9.84 -17.50 -15.72
C ALA A 135 10.92 -17.99 -14.73
N PRO A 136 11.14 -19.33 -14.65
CA PRO A 136 12.13 -19.89 -13.76
C PRO A 136 13.53 -19.36 -14.07
N VAL A 137 14.29 -19.10 -13.01
CA VAL A 137 15.69 -18.67 -13.10
C VAL A 137 16.58 -19.86 -12.76
N CYS A 138 17.76 -19.95 -13.39
CA CYS A 138 18.76 -20.95 -13.00
C CYS A 138 19.01 -20.89 -11.49
N CYS A 139 19.04 -22.06 -10.84
CA CYS A 139 19.34 -22.19 -9.41
C CYS A 139 20.72 -21.60 -9.03
N CYS A 140 21.60 -21.45 -10.02
CA CYS A 140 22.91 -20.80 -9.89
C CYS A 140 22.83 -19.29 -9.62
N VAL A 141 21.67 -18.66 -9.79
CA VAL A 141 21.50 -17.21 -9.63
C VAL A 141 20.85 -16.91 -8.28
N LEU A 142 21.68 -16.98 -7.23
CA LEU A 142 21.28 -16.63 -5.86
C LEU A 142 20.83 -15.17 -5.77
N GLY A 143 19.85 -14.90 -4.91
CA GLY A 143 19.39 -13.54 -4.58
C GLY A 143 18.32 -12.95 -5.52
N TRP A 144 17.97 -13.61 -6.62
CA TRP A 144 16.99 -13.05 -7.58
C TRP A 144 15.59 -12.87 -7.02
N ARG A 145 15.11 -13.84 -6.22
CA ARG A 145 13.79 -13.73 -5.59
C ARG A 145 13.74 -12.55 -4.60
N PRO A 146 14.65 -12.42 -3.61
CA PRO A 146 14.70 -11.24 -2.74
C PRO A 146 14.83 -9.91 -3.49
N LEU A 147 15.64 -9.86 -4.56
CA LEU A 147 15.82 -8.66 -5.37
C LEU A 147 14.54 -8.29 -6.14
N PHE A 148 13.84 -9.30 -6.68
CA PHE A 148 12.53 -9.14 -7.32
C PHE A 148 11.47 -8.65 -6.33
N GLU A 149 11.42 -9.23 -5.13
CA GLU A 149 10.53 -8.80 -4.04
C GLU A 149 10.79 -7.33 -3.66
N ALA A 150 12.07 -6.93 -3.55
CA ALA A 150 12.44 -5.53 -3.30
C ALA A 150 11.97 -4.60 -4.42
N GLY A 151 12.14 -4.99 -5.69
CA GLY A 151 11.65 -4.20 -6.82
C GLY A 151 10.12 -4.09 -6.86
N MET A 152 9.39 -5.13 -6.46
CA MET A 152 7.92 -5.06 -6.32
C MET A 152 7.48 -4.08 -5.23
N LEU A 153 8.19 -4.04 -4.10
CA LEU A 153 7.93 -3.07 -3.03
C LEU A 153 8.23 -1.64 -3.50
N LEU A 154 9.30 -1.44 -4.29
CA LEU A 154 9.61 -0.15 -4.92
C LEU A 154 8.56 0.27 -5.95
N LEU A 155 7.98 -0.67 -6.69
CA LEU A 155 6.85 -0.40 -7.60
C LEU A 155 5.60 0.05 -6.83
N TYR A 156 5.30 -0.52 -5.65
CA TYR A 156 4.24 0.01 -4.80
C TYR A 156 4.52 1.45 -4.36
N ARG A 157 5.76 1.75 -3.94
CA ARG A 157 6.15 3.14 -3.63
C ARG A 157 5.92 4.05 -4.83
N LEU A 158 6.40 3.66 -6.01
CA LEU A 158 6.20 4.43 -7.23
C LEU A 158 4.70 4.62 -7.56
N HIS A 159 3.88 3.59 -7.33
CA HIS A 159 2.43 3.63 -7.54
C HIS A 159 1.73 4.69 -6.67
N GLU A 160 2.11 4.81 -5.38
CA GLU A 160 1.53 5.80 -4.45
C GLU A 160 1.67 7.26 -4.89
N ARG A 161 2.56 7.53 -5.84
CA ARG A 161 2.73 8.86 -6.43
C ARG A 161 1.69 9.06 -7.51
N SER A 162 0.81 10.03 -7.34
CA SER A 162 -0.32 10.29 -8.25
C SER A 162 0.11 11.06 -9.51
N ASP A 163 1.02 12.02 -9.37
CA ASP A 163 1.52 12.79 -10.50
C ASP A 163 2.74 12.12 -11.17
N TYR A 164 2.89 12.38 -12.47
CA TYR A 164 4.03 11.87 -13.21
C TYR A 164 5.34 12.54 -12.83
N ASN A 165 5.35 13.84 -12.57
CA ASN A 165 6.59 14.50 -12.18
C ASN A 165 7.08 13.98 -10.82
N ASP A 166 6.16 13.62 -9.93
CA ASP A 166 6.48 12.94 -8.67
C ASP A 166 7.07 11.55 -8.90
N LYS A 167 6.49 10.76 -9.81
CA LYS A 167 7.05 9.46 -10.22
C LYS A 167 8.45 9.61 -10.81
N VAL A 168 8.66 10.57 -11.71
CA VAL A 168 9.98 10.85 -12.32
C VAL A 168 10.98 11.32 -11.27
N SER A 169 10.60 12.25 -10.40
CA SER A 169 11.45 12.75 -9.31
C SER A 169 11.84 11.63 -8.34
N PHE A 170 10.93 10.69 -8.11
CA PHE A 170 11.24 9.51 -7.30
C PHE A 170 12.25 8.59 -8.00
N MET A 171 12.07 8.28 -9.29
CA MET A 171 13.02 7.48 -10.06
C MET A 171 14.41 8.11 -10.08
N THR A 172 14.51 9.43 -10.30
CA THR A 172 15.80 10.12 -10.37
C THR A 172 16.52 10.22 -9.03
N SER A 173 15.77 10.22 -7.92
CA SER A 173 16.32 10.22 -6.56
C SER A 173 16.66 8.83 -6.02
N MET A 174 16.27 7.74 -6.69
CA MET A 174 16.60 6.39 -6.24
C MET A 174 18.10 6.12 -6.30
N PRO A 175 18.67 5.41 -5.31
CA PRO A 175 20.02 4.88 -5.40
C PRO A 175 20.11 3.82 -6.51
N LEU A 176 21.30 3.64 -7.07
CA LEU A 176 21.55 2.71 -8.17
C LEU A 176 21.02 1.29 -7.89
N ASN A 177 21.24 0.78 -6.67
CA ASN A 177 20.79 -0.54 -6.25
C ASN A 177 19.26 -0.71 -6.32
N ALA A 178 18.50 0.33 -6.00
CA ALA A 178 17.03 0.29 -6.08
C ALA A 178 16.57 0.31 -7.54
N LEU A 179 17.24 1.08 -8.40
CA LEU A 179 16.98 1.07 -9.84
C LEU A 179 17.25 -0.32 -10.44
N VAL A 180 18.34 -0.99 -10.04
CA VAL A 180 18.62 -2.38 -10.42
C VAL A 180 17.46 -3.30 -10.04
N ALA A 181 16.96 -3.20 -8.81
CA ALA A 181 15.85 -4.03 -8.34
C ALA A 181 14.60 -3.87 -9.22
N ILE A 182 14.22 -2.62 -9.57
CA ILE A 182 13.10 -2.36 -10.48
C ILE A 182 13.35 -2.98 -11.86
N PHE A 183 14.54 -2.85 -12.44
CA PHE A 183 14.83 -3.46 -13.75
C PHE A 183 14.73 -4.99 -13.74
N ILE A 184 15.23 -5.63 -12.67
CA ILE A 184 15.09 -7.09 -12.52
C ILE A 184 13.62 -7.47 -12.39
N THR A 185 12.84 -6.71 -11.61
CA THR A 185 11.40 -6.93 -11.48
C THR A 185 10.67 -6.80 -12.81
N LEU A 186 10.89 -5.72 -13.57
CA LEU A 186 10.27 -5.53 -14.88
C LEU A 186 10.64 -6.65 -15.86
N ALA A 187 11.93 -6.96 -15.97
CA ALA A 187 12.40 -8.00 -16.89
C ALA A 187 11.80 -9.38 -16.55
N GLN A 188 11.70 -9.72 -15.26
CA GLN A 188 11.14 -11.00 -14.83
C GLN A 188 9.63 -11.05 -14.95
N SER A 189 8.93 -9.96 -14.64
CA SER A 189 7.49 -9.84 -14.87
C SER A 189 7.14 -9.95 -16.34
N LEU A 190 7.90 -9.30 -17.23
CA LEU A 190 7.72 -9.40 -18.67
C LEU A 190 7.87 -10.85 -19.15
N ARG A 191 8.97 -11.52 -18.79
CA ARG A 191 9.20 -12.93 -19.16
C ARG A 191 8.09 -13.86 -18.66
N ALA A 192 7.61 -13.63 -17.44
CA ALA A 192 6.49 -14.42 -16.90
C ALA A 192 5.19 -14.14 -17.64
N ALA A 193 4.90 -12.89 -18.00
CA ALA A 193 3.73 -12.53 -18.79
C ALA A 193 3.79 -13.12 -20.22
N GLN A 194 4.97 -13.17 -20.83
CA GLN A 194 5.15 -13.82 -22.14
C GLN A 194 4.89 -15.33 -22.09
N ASN A 195 5.30 -15.99 -21.00
CA ASN A 195 5.17 -17.44 -20.84
C ASN A 195 3.84 -17.91 -20.25
N GLY A 196 3.14 -17.05 -19.51
CA GLY A 196 1.99 -17.44 -18.69
C GLY A 196 0.89 -16.38 -18.58
N GLY A 197 0.99 -15.27 -19.30
CA GLY A 197 -0.10 -14.31 -19.46
C GLY A 197 -1.12 -14.76 -20.52
N ILE A 198 -1.94 -13.84 -21.00
CA ILE A 198 -2.84 -14.02 -22.16
C ILE A 198 -2.78 -12.78 -23.05
N GLY A 199 -3.38 -12.89 -24.23
CA GLY A 199 -3.59 -11.76 -25.12
C GLY A 199 -2.29 -11.27 -25.73
N LEU A 200 -2.17 -9.96 -25.92
CA LEU A 200 -1.12 -9.37 -26.76
C LEU A 200 0.32 -9.62 -26.26
N ILE A 201 0.49 -9.86 -24.96
CA ILE A 201 1.80 -10.10 -24.34
C ILE A 201 2.26 -11.55 -24.40
N HIS A 202 1.36 -12.51 -24.64
CA HIS A 202 1.67 -13.94 -24.58
C HIS A 202 2.37 -14.43 -25.85
N HIS A 203 3.38 -15.30 -25.74
CA HIS A 203 4.17 -15.81 -26.87
C HIS A 203 3.33 -16.38 -28.02
N ASP A 204 2.28 -17.15 -27.73
CA ASP A 204 1.41 -17.74 -28.78
C ASP A 204 0.64 -16.70 -29.60
N HIS A 205 0.50 -15.47 -29.08
CA HIS A 205 -0.20 -14.37 -29.73
C HIS A 205 0.74 -13.19 -29.99
N GLU A 206 2.06 -13.42 -29.89
CA GLU A 206 3.05 -12.37 -30.14
C GLU A 206 2.98 -11.94 -31.61
N PRO A 207 3.03 -10.62 -31.87
CA PRO A 207 3.16 -10.12 -33.23
C PRO A 207 4.39 -10.73 -33.92
N GLU A 208 4.20 -11.22 -35.15
CA GLU A 208 5.32 -11.73 -35.97
C GLU A 208 6.37 -10.64 -36.19
N ASP A 209 5.93 -9.39 -36.38
CA ASP A 209 6.78 -8.22 -36.50
C ASP A 209 7.56 -7.94 -35.20
N PRO A 210 8.91 -8.02 -35.22
CA PRO A 210 9.74 -7.67 -34.07
C PRO A 210 9.56 -6.24 -33.55
N SER A 211 9.18 -5.29 -34.42
CA SER A 211 8.95 -3.90 -34.01
C SER A 211 7.73 -3.80 -33.12
N VAL A 212 6.59 -4.32 -33.58
CA VAL A 212 5.34 -4.31 -32.81
C VAL A 212 5.51 -5.05 -31.48
N ARG A 213 6.26 -6.16 -31.47
CA ARG A 213 6.57 -6.89 -30.23
C ARG A 213 7.38 -6.05 -29.25
N SER A 214 8.39 -5.32 -29.74
CA SER A 214 9.15 -4.38 -28.91
C SER A 214 8.23 -3.31 -28.31
N ASP A 215 7.28 -2.80 -29.08
CA ASP A 215 6.31 -1.80 -28.63
C ASP A 215 5.39 -2.36 -27.53
N VAL A 216 4.89 -3.58 -27.70
CA VAL A 216 4.10 -4.28 -26.66
C VAL A 216 4.90 -4.43 -25.36
N HIS A 217 6.16 -4.83 -25.44
CA HIS A 217 7.02 -4.98 -24.26
C HIS A 217 7.25 -3.64 -23.56
N LEU A 218 7.54 -2.59 -24.32
CA LEU A 218 7.74 -1.24 -23.78
C LEU A 218 6.48 -0.74 -23.07
N VAL A 219 5.31 -0.94 -23.66
CA VAL A 219 4.03 -0.55 -23.05
C VAL A 219 3.74 -1.36 -21.80
N PHE A 220 4.01 -2.67 -21.79
CA PHE A 220 3.85 -3.50 -20.59
C PHE A 220 4.73 -3.00 -19.44
N GLU A 221 6.00 -2.69 -19.71
CA GLU A 221 6.92 -2.12 -18.72
C GLU A 221 6.40 -0.77 -18.21
N ASP A 222 5.90 0.10 -19.10
CA ASP A 222 5.39 1.42 -18.74
C ASP A 222 4.11 1.36 -17.90
N LEU A 223 3.17 0.49 -18.29
CA LEU A 223 1.95 0.23 -17.52
C LEU A 223 2.26 -0.35 -16.14
N THR A 224 3.28 -1.21 -16.03
CA THR A 224 3.74 -1.72 -14.74
C THR A 224 4.29 -0.62 -13.84
N LEU A 225 5.03 0.35 -14.39
CA LEU A 225 5.52 1.52 -13.66
C LEU A 225 4.40 2.51 -13.29
N LEU A 226 3.35 2.60 -14.11
CA LEU A 226 2.23 3.50 -13.92
C LEU A 226 1.22 2.95 -12.89
N ILE A 227 0.70 1.74 -13.14
CA ILE A 227 -0.36 1.07 -12.37
C ILE A 227 0.21 0.30 -11.17
N GLY A 228 1.48 -0.12 -11.22
CA GLY A 228 2.14 -0.85 -10.14
C GLY A 228 1.94 -2.37 -10.17
N PRO A 229 2.24 -3.06 -9.06
CA PRO A 229 2.27 -4.53 -9.00
C PRO A 229 0.95 -5.23 -9.35
N GLU A 230 -0.19 -4.59 -9.08
CA GLU A 230 -1.51 -5.14 -9.41
C GLU A 230 -1.68 -5.38 -10.91
N PHE A 231 -1.07 -4.57 -11.78
CA PHE A 231 -1.11 -4.81 -13.23
C PHE A 231 -0.46 -6.14 -13.59
N VAL A 232 0.72 -6.44 -13.03
CA VAL A 232 1.40 -7.73 -13.24
C VAL A 232 0.53 -8.88 -12.73
N ARG A 233 -0.07 -8.74 -11.54
CA ARG A 233 -0.99 -9.76 -10.99
C ARG A 233 -2.18 -9.99 -11.92
N HIS A 234 -2.80 -8.93 -12.42
CA HIS A 234 -3.94 -9.02 -13.33
C HIS A 234 -3.55 -9.70 -14.65
N THR A 235 -2.39 -9.35 -15.24
CA THR A 235 -1.88 -10.00 -16.46
C THR A 235 -1.64 -11.49 -16.25
N LEU A 236 -1.03 -11.91 -15.13
CA LEU A 236 -0.74 -13.32 -14.84
C LEU A 236 -1.98 -14.13 -14.40
N ASN A 237 -3.05 -13.46 -13.95
CA ASN A 237 -4.33 -14.08 -13.63
C ASN A 237 -5.33 -14.03 -14.79
N HIS A 238 -4.87 -13.65 -15.98
CA HIS A 238 -5.70 -13.58 -17.18
C HIS A 238 -6.92 -12.64 -17.06
N ASP A 239 -6.75 -11.52 -16.35
CA ASP A 239 -7.79 -10.49 -16.26
C ASP A 239 -7.86 -9.71 -17.59
N GLU A 240 -9.01 -9.76 -18.26
CA GLU A 240 -9.26 -9.09 -19.54
C GLU A 240 -8.99 -7.58 -19.49
N ARG A 241 -9.18 -6.94 -18.33
CA ARG A 241 -8.93 -5.50 -18.16
C ARG A 241 -7.47 -5.14 -18.35
N ALA A 242 -6.55 -6.05 -17.98
CA ALA A 242 -5.12 -5.82 -18.18
C ALA A 242 -4.73 -5.93 -19.66
N ASP A 243 -5.27 -6.92 -20.38
CA ASP A 243 -5.06 -7.04 -21.84
C ASP A 243 -5.67 -5.86 -22.59
N GLN A 244 -6.87 -5.42 -22.21
CA GLN A 244 -7.50 -4.25 -22.81
C GLN A 244 -6.69 -2.98 -22.59
N ALA A 245 -6.18 -2.76 -21.37
CA ALA A 245 -5.31 -1.63 -21.07
C ALA A 245 -4.02 -1.66 -21.91
N LEU A 246 -3.40 -2.84 -22.07
CA LEU A 246 -2.22 -3.03 -22.90
C LEU A 246 -2.49 -2.70 -24.37
N ARG A 247 -3.55 -3.28 -24.95
CA ARG A 247 -3.95 -3.02 -26.35
C ARG A 247 -4.24 -1.55 -26.60
N TYR A 248 -4.98 -0.92 -25.69
CA TYR A 248 -5.32 0.50 -25.80
C TYR A 248 -4.05 1.37 -25.82
N GLN A 249 -3.11 1.13 -24.90
CA GLN A 249 -1.87 1.90 -24.84
C GLN A 249 -0.95 1.64 -26.05
N VAL A 250 -0.86 0.40 -26.54
CA VAL A 250 -0.11 0.09 -27.77
C VAL A 250 -0.70 0.83 -28.98
N ALA A 251 -2.03 0.85 -29.12
CA ALA A 251 -2.70 1.58 -30.20
C ALA A 251 -2.50 3.10 -30.12
N MET A 252 -2.15 3.64 -28.94
CA MET A 252 -1.94 5.07 -28.72
C MET A 252 -0.49 5.51 -28.77
N LEU A 253 0.46 4.59 -28.98
CA LEU A 253 1.89 4.92 -28.99
C LEU A 253 2.24 6.00 -30.01
N ASP A 254 1.72 5.89 -31.24
CA ASP A 254 2.01 6.85 -32.29
C ASP A 254 1.54 8.25 -31.91
N GLU A 255 0.31 8.37 -31.39
CA GLU A 255 -0.25 9.66 -30.98
C GLU A 255 0.54 10.28 -29.81
N VAL A 256 0.92 9.46 -28.83
CA VAL A 256 1.69 9.91 -27.64
C VAL A 256 3.12 10.34 -27.99
N GLN A 257 3.67 9.85 -29.12
CA GLN A 257 5.00 10.23 -29.59
C GLN A 257 5.02 11.49 -30.45
N MET A 258 3.86 12.01 -30.86
CA MET A 258 3.79 13.24 -31.64
C MET A 258 3.94 14.48 -30.75
N ASN A 259 4.50 15.55 -31.32
CA ASN A 259 4.50 16.85 -30.65
C ASN A 259 3.05 17.32 -30.44
N GLY A 260 2.80 18.00 -29.32
CA GLY A 260 1.53 18.66 -29.08
C GLY A 260 1.21 19.68 -30.18
N GLN A 261 -0.06 20.04 -30.32
CA GLN A 261 -0.49 21.07 -31.29
C GLN A 261 0.18 22.43 -31.03
N ASP A 262 0.62 22.68 -29.80
CA ASP A 262 1.38 23.85 -29.35
C ASP A 262 2.90 23.73 -29.59
N GLY A 263 3.36 22.64 -30.21
CA GLY A 263 4.77 22.35 -30.45
C GLY A 263 5.51 21.83 -29.21
N THR A 264 4.82 21.54 -28.11
CA THR A 264 5.47 20.92 -26.95
C THR A 264 5.95 19.51 -27.30
N PRO A 265 7.17 19.13 -26.87
CA PRO A 265 7.68 17.79 -27.16
C PRO A 265 6.85 16.73 -26.43
N PRO A 266 6.69 15.53 -27.03
CA PRO A 266 5.95 14.45 -26.41
C PRO A 266 6.53 14.11 -25.03
N ARG A 267 5.62 13.78 -24.12
CA ARG A 267 6.02 13.33 -22.79
C ARG A 267 6.69 11.97 -22.89
N LYS A 268 7.88 11.86 -22.29
CA LYS A 268 8.64 10.60 -22.27
C LYS A 268 7.92 9.57 -21.40
N SER A 269 7.97 8.31 -21.83
CA SER A 269 7.48 7.18 -21.04
C SER A 269 8.25 7.04 -19.72
N LEU A 270 7.59 6.47 -18.70
CA LEU A 270 8.21 6.19 -17.40
C LEU A 270 9.40 5.23 -17.54
N ILE A 271 9.32 4.22 -18.42
CA ILE A 271 10.45 3.32 -18.69
C ILE A 271 11.65 4.05 -19.30
N SER A 272 11.42 5.07 -20.15
CA SER A 272 12.49 5.93 -20.67
C SER A 272 13.14 6.75 -19.56
N GLN A 273 12.33 7.27 -18.62
CA GLN A 273 12.82 8.02 -17.46
C GLN A 273 13.62 7.14 -16.50
N LEU A 274 13.15 5.91 -16.25
CA LEU A 274 13.87 4.92 -15.44
C LEU A 274 15.24 4.58 -16.04
N LYS A 275 15.29 4.33 -17.37
CA LYS A 275 16.54 4.06 -18.10
C LYS A 275 17.52 5.24 -18.03
N ARG A 276 17.01 6.48 -18.12
CA ARG A 276 17.82 7.70 -17.96
C ARG A 276 18.35 7.85 -16.53
N ALA A 277 17.49 7.66 -15.53
CA ALA A 277 17.88 7.72 -14.12
C ALA A 277 19.02 6.73 -13.83
N PHE A 278 18.89 5.47 -14.28
CA PHE A 278 19.95 4.48 -14.16
C PHE A 278 21.22 4.86 -14.91
N SER A 279 21.09 5.25 -16.18
CA SER A 279 22.23 5.65 -17.03
C SER A 279 23.05 6.78 -16.40
N ASN A 280 22.37 7.77 -15.81
CA ASN A 280 23.01 8.87 -15.09
C ASN A 280 23.70 8.38 -13.81
N GLN A 281 23.04 7.55 -12.99
CA GLN A 281 23.59 7.03 -11.73
C GLN A 281 24.76 6.05 -11.95
N ALA A 282 24.71 5.26 -13.02
CA ALA A 282 25.72 4.25 -13.33
C ALA A 282 26.86 4.75 -14.23
N GLY A 283 26.74 5.97 -14.79
CA GLY A 283 27.70 6.51 -15.76
C GLY A 283 27.82 5.66 -17.03
N CYS A 284 26.71 5.12 -17.54
CA CYS A 284 26.69 4.25 -18.73
C CYS A 284 25.78 4.79 -19.83
N ARG A 285 25.86 4.25 -21.05
CA ARG A 285 24.94 4.63 -22.14
C ARG A 285 23.55 4.02 -21.92
N ILE A 286 22.49 4.66 -22.45
CA ILE A 286 21.11 4.15 -22.33
C ILE A 286 20.98 2.73 -22.91
N GLY A 287 21.65 2.42 -24.03
CA GLY A 287 21.65 1.09 -24.63
C GLY A 287 22.35 0.01 -23.79
N GLU A 288 23.13 0.40 -22.78
CA GLU A 288 23.86 -0.52 -21.89
C GLU A 288 23.11 -0.77 -20.56
N VAL A 289 22.00 -0.08 -20.31
CA VAL A 289 21.31 -0.08 -19.01
C VAL A 289 20.99 -1.50 -18.55
N MET A 290 20.39 -2.34 -19.40
CA MET A 290 19.99 -3.69 -18.99
C MET A 290 21.20 -4.59 -18.71
N SER A 291 22.24 -4.55 -19.55
CA SER A 291 23.44 -5.37 -19.34
C SER A 291 24.20 -4.95 -18.08
N LYS A 292 24.27 -3.63 -17.81
CA LYS A 292 24.85 -3.08 -16.57
C LYS A 292 24.00 -3.43 -15.36
N ALA A 293 22.68 -3.28 -15.41
CA ALA A 293 21.78 -3.65 -14.32
C ALA A 293 21.94 -5.12 -13.92
N MET A 294 21.97 -6.02 -14.92
CA MET A 294 22.24 -7.45 -14.70
C MET A 294 23.61 -7.71 -14.09
N ALA A 295 24.65 -6.97 -14.52
CA ALA A 295 25.97 -7.08 -13.93
C ALA A 295 26.02 -6.57 -12.48
N HIS A 296 25.28 -5.50 -12.15
CA HIS A 296 25.16 -4.98 -10.79
C HIS A 296 24.37 -5.92 -9.88
N ALA A 297 23.29 -6.52 -10.36
CA ALA A 297 22.48 -7.49 -9.61
C ALA A 297 23.30 -8.70 -9.11
N ARG A 298 24.40 -9.03 -9.78
CA ARG A 298 25.31 -10.14 -9.40
C ARG A 298 26.35 -9.76 -8.35
N LYS A 299 26.49 -8.48 -8.02
CA LYS A 299 27.47 -7.98 -7.05
C LYS A 299 26.85 -7.89 -5.65
N GLN A 300 27.68 -7.96 -4.61
CA GLN A 300 27.26 -7.61 -3.27
C GLN A 300 26.98 -6.10 -3.16
N PRO A 301 25.99 -5.66 -2.37
CA PRO A 301 25.17 -6.47 -1.46
C PRO A 301 23.93 -7.12 -2.10
N LEU A 302 23.59 -6.80 -3.36
CA LEU A 302 22.34 -7.23 -4.00
C LEU A 302 22.21 -8.76 -4.15
N ARG A 303 23.32 -9.46 -4.36
CA ARG A 303 23.34 -10.92 -4.46
C ARG A 303 22.87 -11.63 -3.19
N ASP A 304 23.18 -11.06 -2.02
CA ASP A 304 22.98 -11.69 -0.72
C ASP A 304 21.94 -10.91 0.10
N LEU A 305 20.89 -10.45 -0.58
CA LEU A 305 19.84 -9.64 0.02
C LEU A 305 18.98 -10.50 0.95
N ASP A 306 19.11 -10.28 2.25
CA ASP A 306 18.22 -10.81 3.26
C ASP A 306 16.99 -9.90 3.44
N ARG A 307 16.05 -10.30 4.30
CA ARG A 307 14.81 -9.53 4.52
C ARG A 307 15.09 -8.13 5.07
N ALA A 308 16.10 -7.99 5.93
CA ALA A 308 16.52 -6.68 6.43
C ALA A 308 17.15 -5.83 5.32
N GLY A 309 17.91 -6.46 4.41
CA GLY A 309 18.46 -5.86 3.19
C GLY A 309 17.38 -5.36 2.24
N ILE A 310 16.30 -6.12 2.05
CA ILE A 310 15.12 -5.67 1.30
C ILE A 310 14.57 -4.37 1.91
N ALA A 311 14.33 -4.37 3.22
CA ALA A 311 13.79 -3.19 3.89
C ALA A 311 14.71 -1.96 3.77
N ARG A 312 16.03 -2.13 3.98
CA ARG A 312 17.02 -1.04 3.81
C ARG A 312 17.04 -0.50 2.39
N LEU A 313 17.06 -1.40 1.40
CA LEU A 313 17.05 -1.07 -0.02
C LEU A 313 15.79 -0.29 -0.41
N VAL A 314 14.61 -0.74 0.06
CA VAL A 314 13.32 -0.09 -0.23
C VAL A 314 13.22 1.27 0.44
N ARG A 315 13.82 1.45 1.62
CA ARG A 315 13.83 2.72 2.38
C ARG A 315 14.89 3.71 1.92
N PHE A 316 15.87 3.26 1.13
CA PHE A 316 17.08 4.01 0.80
C PHE A 316 17.93 4.32 2.05
N ASP A 317 17.90 3.43 3.06
CA ASP A 317 18.64 3.58 4.32
C ASP A 317 20.13 3.24 4.16
N ASP A 318 20.58 2.88 2.96
CA ASP A 318 21.99 2.63 2.65
C ASP A 318 22.75 3.98 2.69
N GLY A 319 23.00 4.46 3.91
CA GLY A 319 23.81 5.63 4.24
C GLY A 319 25.30 5.43 3.95
N VAL A 320 25.64 4.71 2.90
CA VAL A 320 27.02 4.66 2.40
C VAL A 320 27.12 5.75 1.35
N LYS A 321 27.77 6.85 1.75
CA LYS A 321 28.38 7.79 0.81
C LYS A 321 29.27 6.98 -0.14
N SER A 322 28.76 6.64 -1.31
CA SER A 322 29.55 6.17 -2.46
C SER A 322 30.34 7.32 -3.05
#